data_AF-A0A0E0LFV9-F1
#
_entry.id   AF-A0A0E0LFV9-F1
#
_cell.length_a   1.000
_cell.length_b   1.000
_cell.length_c   1.000
_cell.angle_alpha   90.00
_cell.angle_beta   90.00
_cell.angle_gamma   90.00
#
_symmetry.space_group_name_H-M   'P 1'
#
loop_
_entity.id
_entity.type
_entity.pdbx_description
1 polymer ?
#
loop_
_entity_poly.entity_id
_entity_poly.type
_entity_poly.pdbx_seq_one_letter_code
_entity_poly.pdbx_strand_id
1 'polypeptide(L)'
;MDPYKHRPSSGSNSTFWTTNSGAPVWNNNSALTVGERGPILLEDYHLIEKLAQFDRERIPERVVHARGASAKGFFEVTHDISHLTCADFLRAPGVQTPVIVRFSTVVHERGSPETLRDPRGFAVKFYTREGNFDLVGNNMPVFFIRDGMKFPDMVHAFKPSPKTNMQENWRIVDFFSHHPESLHMFTFLFDDVGIPLNYRHMEGFGVNTYTLINKDGKPHLVKFHWKPTCGVKCLLDDEAVTVGGTCHSHATKDLTDSIAAGNYPEWKLYIQTIDPDHEDRFDFDPLDVTKTWPEDIIPLQPVGRMVLNKNIDNFFAENEQLAFCPAIIVPGIHYSDDKLLQTRIFSYADTQRHRLGPNYLMLPVNAPKCAYHNNHHDGSMNFMHRDEEVNYFPSRFDAARHAEKVPIPPRVLTGCREKCVIDKENNFKQAGERYRSFDPARQDRFLHRWVDALSDPRITHELRGIWISYWSQCDASLGQKLASRLNLKPNM
;
A
#
# COMPACT_ATOMS: atom_id res chain seq x y z
N MET A 1 -40.23 -4.08 -26.03
CA MET A 1 -38.85 -4.00 -25.53
C MET A 1 -38.93 -3.47 -24.13
N ASP A 2 -38.38 -4.21 -23.16
CA ASP A 2 -38.31 -3.74 -21.78
C ASP A 2 -37.04 -2.90 -21.64
N PRO A 3 -37.14 -1.57 -21.44
CA PRO A 3 -35.97 -0.70 -21.34
C PRO A 3 -35.11 -1.00 -20.10
N TYR A 4 -35.63 -1.77 -19.13
CA TYR A 4 -34.93 -2.15 -17.92
C TYR A 4 -34.21 -3.49 -18.04
N LYS A 5 -34.52 -4.28 -19.08
CA LYS A 5 -33.95 -5.62 -19.30
C LYS A 5 -32.52 -5.58 -19.83
N HIS A 6 -32.17 -4.61 -20.67
CA HIS A 6 -30.87 -4.53 -21.34
C HIS A 6 -30.02 -3.42 -20.72
N ARG A 7 -29.27 -3.76 -19.66
CA ARG A 7 -28.25 -2.88 -19.07
C ARG A 7 -26.87 -3.17 -19.67
N PRO A 8 -26.00 -2.16 -19.87
CA PRO A 8 -24.65 -2.36 -20.37
C PRO A 8 -23.89 -3.41 -19.55
N SER A 9 -23.66 -4.58 -20.16
CA SER A 9 -22.92 -5.69 -19.56
C SER A 9 -22.43 -6.63 -20.66
N SER A 10 -21.28 -7.26 -20.46
CA SER A 10 -20.72 -8.23 -21.43
C SER A 10 -21.67 -9.42 -21.67
N GLY A 11 -22.47 -9.80 -20.68
CA GLY A 11 -23.49 -10.83 -20.80
C GLY A 11 -24.66 -10.47 -21.72
N SER A 12 -24.79 -9.19 -22.12
CA SER A 12 -25.81 -8.69 -23.04
C SER A 12 -25.25 -8.24 -24.39
N ASN A 13 -23.98 -8.53 -24.69
CA ASN A 13 -23.35 -8.10 -25.94
C ASN A 13 -24.03 -8.74 -27.17
N SER A 14 -24.23 -7.94 -28.21
CA SER A 14 -24.60 -8.44 -29.55
C SER A 14 -23.44 -9.19 -30.20
N THR A 15 -23.75 -9.96 -31.26
CA THR A 15 -22.75 -10.64 -32.10
C THR A 15 -22.09 -9.71 -33.14
N PHE A 16 -22.52 -8.45 -33.22
CA PHE A 16 -21.98 -7.42 -34.10
C PHE A 16 -21.58 -6.18 -33.28
N TRP A 17 -20.69 -5.35 -33.84
CA TRP A 17 -20.26 -4.09 -33.23
C TRP A 17 -21.41 -3.09 -33.15
N THR A 18 -21.44 -2.31 -32.07
CA THR A 18 -22.39 -1.22 -31.90
C THR A 18 -21.67 0.05 -31.45
N THR A 19 -22.30 1.20 -31.66
CA THR A 19 -21.96 2.45 -30.95
C THR A 19 -22.28 2.31 -29.46
N ASN A 20 -21.84 3.26 -28.63
CA ASN A 20 -22.20 3.30 -27.20
C ASN A 20 -23.71 3.52 -26.99
N SER A 21 -24.39 4.14 -27.95
CA SER A 21 -25.86 4.27 -27.99
C SER A 21 -26.59 3.00 -28.48
N GLY A 22 -25.86 1.95 -28.85
CA GLY A 22 -26.41 0.66 -29.26
C GLY A 22 -26.76 0.54 -30.74
N ALA A 23 -26.43 1.53 -31.58
CA ALA A 23 -26.69 1.45 -33.02
C ALA A 23 -25.73 0.44 -33.69
N PRO A 24 -26.19 -0.48 -34.56
CA PRO A 24 -25.33 -1.43 -35.25
C PRO A 24 -24.29 -0.73 -36.13
N VAL A 25 -23.03 -1.17 -36.04
CA VAL A 25 -21.91 -0.70 -36.86
C VAL A 25 -21.66 -1.71 -37.98
N TRP A 26 -22.02 -1.35 -39.20
CA TRP A 26 -21.88 -2.23 -40.37
C TRP A 26 -20.42 -2.31 -40.89
N ASN A 27 -19.61 -1.26 -40.68
CA ASN A 27 -18.20 -1.21 -41.06
C ASN A 27 -17.37 -0.56 -39.93
N ASN A 28 -16.44 -1.33 -39.35
CA ASN A 28 -15.54 -0.87 -38.29
C ASN A 28 -14.08 -0.77 -38.77
N ASN A 29 -13.85 -0.89 -40.08
CA ASN A 29 -12.53 -0.90 -40.71
C ASN A 29 -12.22 0.41 -41.44
N SER A 30 -13.22 1.06 -42.02
CA SER A 30 -13.05 2.25 -42.87
C SER A 30 -13.88 3.42 -42.35
N ALA A 31 -13.29 4.62 -42.40
CA ALA A 31 -14.01 5.88 -42.18
C ALA A 31 -14.89 6.23 -43.38
N LEU A 32 -15.91 7.08 -43.16
CA LEU A 32 -16.71 7.69 -44.21
C LEU A 32 -15.90 8.77 -44.94
N THR A 33 -15.76 8.64 -46.27
CA THR A 33 -14.98 9.56 -47.12
C THR A 33 -15.72 9.99 -48.39
N VAL A 34 -15.27 11.07 -49.03
CA VAL A 34 -15.71 11.45 -50.39
C VAL A 34 -15.04 10.55 -51.43
N GLY A 35 -15.59 9.35 -51.66
CA GLY A 35 -15.01 8.34 -52.55
C GLY A 35 -13.73 7.72 -51.99
N GLU A 36 -13.08 6.86 -52.76
CA GLU A 36 -11.98 6.00 -52.29
C GLU A 36 -10.72 6.76 -51.82
N ARG A 37 -10.51 8.00 -52.25
CA ARG A 37 -9.32 8.83 -51.93
C ARG A 37 -9.66 10.26 -51.47
N GLY A 38 -10.91 10.52 -51.11
CA GLY A 38 -11.33 11.83 -50.62
C GLY A 38 -11.13 12.03 -49.12
N PRO A 39 -11.41 13.24 -48.60
CA PRO A 39 -11.34 13.53 -47.17
C PRO A 39 -12.38 12.74 -46.37
N ILE A 40 -12.09 12.53 -45.07
CA ILE A 40 -13.03 11.99 -44.09
C ILE A 40 -14.13 13.03 -43.81
N LEU A 41 -15.37 12.56 -43.67
CA LEU A 41 -16.51 13.40 -43.32
C LEU A 41 -16.76 13.41 -41.81
N LEU A 42 -16.98 14.60 -41.24
CA LEU A 42 -17.25 14.78 -39.81
C LEU A 42 -18.58 14.15 -39.36
N GLU A 43 -19.46 13.78 -40.28
CA GLU A 43 -20.71 13.09 -39.96
C GLU A 43 -20.53 11.59 -39.62
N ASP A 44 -19.30 11.06 -39.70
CA ASP A 44 -18.97 9.71 -39.23
C ASP A 44 -18.99 9.64 -37.69
N TYR A 45 -20.19 9.54 -37.13
CA TYR A 45 -20.40 9.50 -35.68
C TYR A 45 -19.65 8.35 -35.00
N HIS A 46 -19.61 7.16 -35.63
CA HIS A 46 -18.92 5.99 -35.09
C HIS A 46 -17.41 6.24 -34.97
N LEU A 47 -16.79 6.80 -36.01
CA LEU A 47 -15.38 7.18 -35.98
C LEU A 47 -15.10 8.17 -34.83
N ILE A 48 -15.91 9.22 -34.72
CA ILE A 48 -15.73 10.27 -33.71
C ILE A 48 -15.89 9.70 -32.31
N GLU A 49 -16.95 8.93 -32.05
CA GLU A 49 -17.21 8.33 -30.74
C GLU A 49 -16.09 7.36 -30.33
N LYS A 50 -15.65 6.50 -31.26
CA LYS A 50 -14.56 5.54 -31.02
C LYS A 50 -13.25 6.23 -30.65
N LEU A 51 -12.85 7.26 -31.39
CA LEU A 51 -11.63 8.02 -31.12
C LEU A 51 -11.75 8.82 -29.82
N ALA A 52 -12.89 9.49 -29.59
CA ALA A 52 -13.10 10.29 -28.38
C ALA A 52 -13.08 9.44 -27.09
N GLN A 53 -13.55 8.19 -27.15
CA GLN A 53 -13.46 7.24 -26.05
C GLN A 53 -12.01 6.78 -25.83
N PHE A 54 -11.28 6.46 -26.91
CA PHE A 54 -9.87 6.09 -26.85
C PHE A 54 -9.02 7.18 -26.18
N ASP A 55 -9.23 8.45 -26.56
CA ASP A 55 -8.51 9.60 -26.02
C ASP A 55 -8.70 9.78 -24.49
N ARG A 56 -9.73 9.15 -23.91
CA ARG A 56 -10.13 9.28 -22.49
C ARG A 56 -9.95 8.00 -21.68
N GLU A 57 -9.26 6.99 -22.22
CA GLU A 57 -8.99 5.75 -21.48
C GLU A 57 -8.06 5.94 -20.26
N ARG A 58 -7.25 7.00 -20.23
CA ARG A 58 -6.25 7.22 -19.18
C ARG A 58 -6.83 8.07 -18.06
N ILE A 59 -6.73 7.55 -16.84
CA ILE A 59 -6.92 8.29 -15.59
C ILE A 59 -5.56 8.59 -14.96
N PRO A 60 -5.46 9.54 -14.01
CA PRO A 60 -4.24 9.73 -13.24
C PRO A 60 -3.80 8.42 -12.59
N GLU A 61 -2.50 8.13 -12.62
CA GLU A 61 -1.95 7.03 -11.80
C GLU A 61 -1.95 7.40 -10.31
N ARG A 62 -1.61 6.44 -9.45
CA ARG A 62 -1.41 6.75 -8.03
C ARG A 62 -0.16 7.60 -7.88
N VAL A 63 -0.21 8.62 -7.01
CA VAL A 63 0.94 9.53 -6.74
C VAL A 63 2.20 8.79 -6.27
N VAL A 64 2.00 7.68 -5.55
CA VAL A 64 2.99 6.66 -5.18
C VAL A 64 2.38 5.28 -5.39
N HIS A 65 3.21 4.26 -5.53
CA HIS A 65 2.75 2.89 -5.80
C HIS A 65 1.96 2.73 -7.11
N ALA A 66 2.33 3.51 -8.14
CA ALA A 66 1.71 3.47 -9.46
C ALA A 66 1.87 2.09 -10.11
N ARG A 67 3.08 1.54 -10.12
CA ARG A 67 3.38 0.20 -10.65
C ARG A 67 2.97 -0.90 -9.64
N GLY A 68 2.10 -1.81 -10.05
CA GLY A 68 1.67 -2.93 -9.20
C GLY A 68 0.69 -3.91 -9.85
N ALA A 69 0.47 -5.04 -9.18
CA ALA A 69 -0.38 -6.15 -9.61
C ALA A 69 -1.34 -6.57 -8.50
N SER A 70 -2.52 -7.07 -8.88
CA SER A 70 -3.56 -7.49 -7.94
C SER A 70 -4.00 -8.93 -8.18
N ALA A 71 -4.41 -9.59 -7.11
CA ALA A 71 -5.00 -10.92 -7.13
C ALA A 71 -6.11 -11.05 -6.07
N LYS A 72 -7.07 -11.93 -6.35
CA LYS A 72 -8.22 -12.25 -5.47
C LYS A 72 -7.95 -13.54 -4.72
N GLY A 73 -8.59 -13.68 -3.57
CA GLY A 73 -8.44 -14.85 -2.73
C GLY A 73 -9.38 -14.85 -1.53
N PHE A 74 -8.95 -15.54 -0.48
CA PHE A 74 -9.62 -15.52 0.81
C PHE A 74 -8.61 -15.47 1.95
N PHE A 75 -9.07 -14.93 3.07
CA PHE A 75 -8.44 -15.07 4.37
C PHE A 75 -9.24 -16.05 5.22
N GLU A 76 -8.56 -16.97 5.90
CA GLU A 76 -9.15 -17.97 6.78
C GLU A 76 -8.55 -17.84 8.18
N VAL A 77 -9.41 -17.70 9.19
CA VAL A 77 -9.00 -17.70 10.60
C VAL A 77 -8.60 -19.12 10.99
N THR A 78 -7.43 -19.27 11.63
CA THR A 78 -6.94 -20.58 12.10
C THR A 78 -6.84 -20.64 13.63
N HIS A 79 -6.78 -19.50 14.30
CA HIS A 79 -6.66 -19.41 15.76
C HIS A 79 -7.70 -18.43 16.31
N ASP A 80 -8.25 -18.73 17.49
CA ASP A 80 -9.22 -17.86 18.16
C ASP A 80 -8.51 -16.69 18.85
N ILE A 81 -8.84 -15.48 18.40
CA ILE A 81 -8.36 -14.21 18.98
C ILE A 81 -9.52 -13.31 19.42
N SER A 82 -10.71 -13.87 19.65
CA SER A 82 -11.92 -13.13 20.06
C SER A 82 -11.77 -12.41 21.41
N HIS A 83 -10.81 -12.85 22.23
CA HIS A 83 -10.41 -12.18 23.47
C HIS A 83 -9.70 -10.83 23.24
N LEU A 84 -9.16 -10.59 22.03
CA LEU A 84 -8.46 -9.36 21.65
C LEU A 84 -9.33 -8.41 20.82
N THR A 85 -10.25 -8.95 20.01
CA THR A 85 -11.06 -8.15 19.08
C THR A 85 -12.48 -8.69 18.93
N CYS A 86 -13.45 -7.80 18.75
CA CYS A 86 -14.82 -8.13 18.35
C CYS A 86 -15.06 -8.12 16.84
N ALA A 87 -14.02 -7.96 16.01
CA ALA A 87 -14.17 -7.92 14.55
C ALA A 87 -14.78 -9.20 13.97
N ASP A 88 -15.91 -9.08 13.26
CA ASP A 88 -16.70 -10.24 12.79
C ASP A 88 -15.90 -11.23 11.94
N PHE A 89 -14.98 -10.74 11.11
CA PHE A 89 -14.18 -11.59 10.22
C PHE A 89 -13.14 -12.46 10.97
N LEU A 90 -12.90 -12.16 12.26
CA LEU A 90 -11.97 -12.87 13.15
C LEU A 90 -12.70 -13.69 14.24
N ARG A 91 -14.03 -13.81 14.16
CA ARG A 91 -14.89 -14.33 15.25
C ARG A 91 -14.63 -15.78 15.68
N ALA A 92 -14.07 -16.62 14.81
CA ALA A 92 -13.79 -18.04 15.10
C ALA A 92 -12.88 -18.68 14.03
N PRO A 93 -12.11 -19.72 14.39
CA PRO A 93 -11.41 -20.56 13.42
C PRO A 93 -12.35 -21.14 12.34
N GLY A 94 -11.85 -21.24 11.10
CA GLY A 94 -12.60 -21.71 9.93
C GLY A 94 -13.43 -20.62 9.23
N VAL A 95 -13.56 -19.43 9.80
CA VAL A 95 -14.20 -18.30 9.12
C VAL A 95 -13.37 -17.88 7.93
N GLN A 96 -13.99 -17.89 6.75
CA GLN A 96 -13.39 -17.41 5.50
C GLN A 96 -13.97 -16.06 5.09
N THR A 97 -13.10 -15.14 4.70
CA THR A 97 -13.43 -13.78 4.25
C THR A 97 -12.80 -13.55 2.87
N PRO A 98 -13.59 -13.19 1.85
CA PRO A 98 -13.02 -12.85 0.54
C PRO A 98 -12.06 -11.67 0.64
N VAL A 99 -10.96 -11.72 -0.13
CA VAL A 99 -9.98 -10.62 -0.20
C VAL A 99 -9.61 -10.27 -1.64
N ILE A 100 -9.20 -9.02 -1.83
CA ILE A 100 -8.36 -8.63 -2.96
C ILE A 100 -7.08 -7.98 -2.42
N VAL A 101 -5.95 -8.35 -3.00
CA VAL A 101 -4.63 -7.86 -2.60
C VAL A 101 -4.00 -7.14 -3.78
N ARG A 102 -3.33 -6.02 -3.51
CA ARG A 102 -2.47 -5.34 -4.48
C ARG A 102 -1.06 -5.22 -3.94
N PHE A 103 -0.12 -5.74 -4.72
CA PHE A 103 1.30 -5.53 -4.53
C PHE A 103 1.82 -4.42 -5.45
N SER A 104 2.88 -3.73 -5.06
CA SER A 104 3.41 -2.61 -5.85
C SER A 104 4.85 -2.27 -5.50
N THR A 105 5.54 -1.59 -6.40
CA THR A 105 6.71 -0.75 -6.02
C THR A 105 6.20 0.59 -5.46
N VAL A 106 7.04 1.59 -5.21
CA VAL A 106 6.64 2.88 -4.60
C VAL A 106 6.90 4.06 -5.51
N VAL A 107 8.15 4.25 -5.92
CA VAL A 107 8.63 5.57 -6.39
C VAL A 107 8.26 5.82 -7.84
N HIS A 108 8.59 4.93 -8.75
CA HIS A 108 8.47 5.18 -10.19
C HIS A 108 7.05 4.94 -10.73
N GLU A 109 6.80 5.45 -11.93
CA GLU A 109 5.49 5.52 -12.59
C GLU A 109 4.98 4.13 -13.03
N ARG A 110 3.72 4.03 -13.48
CA ARG A 110 3.04 2.77 -13.81
C ARG A 110 3.81 1.80 -14.74
N GLY A 111 4.68 2.33 -15.60
CA GLY A 111 5.48 1.55 -16.56
C GLY A 111 6.84 1.07 -16.03
N SER A 112 7.22 1.44 -14.81
CA SER A 112 8.57 1.21 -14.29
C SER A 112 8.91 -0.29 -14.11
N PRO A 113 10.21 -0.65 -14.14
CA PRO A 113 10.65 -1.99 -13.81
C PRO A 113 10.35 -2.39 -12.36
N GLU A 114 9.94 -3.64 -12.15
CA GLU A 114 9.66 -4.20 -10.81
C GLU A 114 10.91 -4.68 -10.06
N THR A 115 12.09 -4.59 -10.70
CA THR A 115 13.39 -4.96 -10.12
C THR A 115 14.10 -3.81 -9.42
N LEU A 116 13.51 -2.61 -9.40
CA LEU A 116 14.11 -1.45 -8.72
C LEU A 116 14.14 -1.65 -7.20
N ARG A 117 15.21 -1.17 -6.55
CA ARG A 117 15.34 -1.13 -5.09
C ARG A 117 14.31 -0.17 -4.51
N ASP A 118 13.36 -0.71 -3.77
CA ASP A 118 12.20 0.05 -3.27
C ASP A 118 11.48 -0.78 -2.19
N PRO A 119 10.76 -0.19 -1.23
CA PRO A 119 9.75 -0.96 -0.51
C PRO A 119 8.74 -1.56 -1.49
N ARG A 120 8.04 -2.61 -1.08
CA ARG A 120 6.90 -3.14 -1.82
C ARG A 120 5.63 -2.93 -1.05
N GLY A 121 4.63 -2.32 -1.68
CA GLY A 121 3.29 -2.21 -1.12
C GLY A 121 2.66 -3.59 -0.96
N PHE A 122 1.99 -3.80 0.17
CA PHE A 122 1.24 -5.02 0.50
C PHE A 122 -0.13 -4.59 1.04
N ALA A 123 -1.06 -4.28 0.14
CA ALA A 123 -2.38 -3.77 0.51
C ALA A 123 -3.44 -4.88 0.39
N VAL A 124 -4.15 -5.16 1.49
CA VAL A 124 -5.19 -6.20 1.57
C VAL A 124 -6.53 -5.54 1.89
N LYS A 125 -7.55 -5.82 1.07
CA LYS A 125 -8.94 -5.45 1.33
C LYS A 125 -9.71 -6.71 1.67
N PHE A 126 -10.31 -6.72 2.85
CA PHE A 126 -11.20 -7.76 3.34
C PHE A 126 -12.64 -7.34 3.11
N TYR A 127 -13.42 -8.18 2.43
CA TYR A 127 -14.85 -7.95 2.24
C TYR A 127 -15.62 -8.62 3.39
N THR A 128 -15.68 -7.96 4.55
CA THR A 128 -16.32 -8.52 5.75
C THR A 128 -17.84 -8.34 5.71
N ARG A 129 -18.55 -8.96 6.66
CA ARG A 129 -20.01 -8.79 6.80
C ARG A 129 -20.41 -7.43 7.37
N GLU A 130 -19.48 -6.72 7.99
CA GLU A 130 -19.69 -5.43 8.67
C GLU A 130 -18.99 -4.27 7.93
N GLY A 131 -18.70 -4.46 6.64
CA GLY A 131 -18.02 -3.48 5.80
C GLY A 131 -16.67 -3.98 5.26
N ASN A 132 -16.04 -3.17 4.43
CA ASN A 132 -14.67 -3.46 4.01
C ASN A 132 -13.69 -3.11 5.14
N PHE A 133 -12.63 -3.89 5.28
CA PHE A 133 -11.46 -3.53 6.09
C PHE A 133 -10.23 -3.48 5.19
N ASP A 134 -9.47 -2.40 5.24
CA ASP A 134 -8.27 -2.21 4.45
C ASP A 134 -7.01 -2.19 5.33
N LEU A 135 -6.20 -3.25 5.25
CA LEU A 135 -4.87 -3.30 5.84
C LEU A 135 -3.84 -2.91 4.77
N VAL A 136 -3.42 -1.64 4.79
CA VAL A 136 -2.55 -1.07 3.76
C VAL A 136 -1.10 -1.06 4.24
N GLY A 137 -0.41 -2.18 4.01
CA GLY A 137 0.92 -2.44 4.49
C GLY A 137 2.05 -2.28 3.46
N ASN A 138 3.25 -2.63 3.88
CA ASN A 138 4.46 -2.79 3.06
C ASN A 138 5.15 -4.12 3.39
N ASN A 139 6.12 -4.53 2.56
CA ASN A 139 6.99 -5.68 2.83
C ASN A 139 8.05 -5.43 3.91
N MET A 140 8.21 -4.20 4.37
CA MET A 140 9.13 -3.81 5.44
C MET A 140 8.30 -3.38 6.67
N PRO A 141 8.73 -3.72 7.90
CA PRO A 141 7.92 -3.53 9.10
C PRO A 141 7.96 -2.10 9.67
N VAL A 142 8.80 -1.23 9.11
CA VAL A 142 9.02 0.15 9.55
C VAL A 142 8.95 1.12 8.37
N PHE A 143 9.02 2.42 8.65
CA PHE A 143 9.03 3.47 7.63
C PHE A 143 10.17 4.47 7.84
N PHE A 144 10.45 5.30 6.83
CA PHE A 144 11.57 6.26 6.85
C PHE A 144 11.35 7.49 7.74
N ILE A 145 10.08 7.85 7.96
CA ILE A 145 9.67 9.04 8.71
C ILE A 145 8.60 8.62 9.71
N ARG A 146 8.53 9.35 10.83
CA ARG A 146 7.54 9.09 11.89
C ARG A 146 6.34 10.03 11.89
N ASP A 147 6.41 11.12 11.12
CA ASP A 147 5.33 12.10 11.02
C ASP A 147 4.96 12.29 9.55
N GLY A 148 3.68 12.11 9.25
CA GLY A 148 3.17 12.20 7.88
C GLY A 148 3.26 13.58 7.25
N MET A 149 3.49 14.64 8.02
CA MET A 149 3.82 15.97 7.50
C MET A 149 5.01 15.91 6.53
N LYS A 150 5.99 15.04 6.78
CA LYS A 150 7.19 14.89 5.95
C LYS A 150 6.99 14.00 4.72
N PHE A 151 5.81 13.37 4.56
CA PHE A 151 5.58 12.42 3.47
C PHE A 151 5.76 13.03 2.07
N PRO A 152 5.22 14.23 1.76
CA PRO A 152 5.45 14.85 0.45
C PRO A 152 6.93 15.16 0.20
N ASP A 153 7.65 15.69 1.19
CA ASP A 153 9.07 16.01 1.07
C ASP A 153 9.91 14.75 0.82
N MET A 154 9.63 13.68 1.58
CA MET A 154 10.27 12.39 1.42
C MET A 154 10.02 11.81 0.02
N VAL A 155 8.77 11.83 -0.45
CA VAL A 155 8.42 11.35 -1.80
C VAL A 155 9.11 12.19 -2.86
N HIS A 156 9.17 13.52 -2.72
CA HIS A 156 9.90 14.38 -3.66
C HIS A 156 11.39 14.06 -3.71
N ALA A 157 12.03 13.75 -2.57
CA ALA A 157 13.44 13.36 -2.52
C ALA A 157 13.70 12.05 -3.26
N PHE A 158 12.80 11.06 -3.12
CA PHE A 158 12.89 9.78 -3.82
C PHE A 158 12.53 9.85 -5.30
N LYS A 159 11.47 10.57 -5.67
CA LYS A 159 10.98 10.68 -7.05
C LYS A 159 12.04 11.27 -7.98
N PRO A 160 11.95 11.02 -9.30
CA PRO A 160 12.80 11.68 -10.28
C PRO A 160 12.85 13.20 -10.07
N SER A 161 14.05 13.75 -10.24
CA SER A 161 14.32 15.18 -10.06
C SER A 161 13.44 16.01 -11.00
N PRO A 162 12.83 17.11 -10.52
CA PRO A 162 11.96 17.94 -11.35
C PRO A 162 12.73 18.65 -12.48
N LYS A 163 14.07 18.67 -12.43
CA LYS A 163 14.92 19.24 -13.47
C LYS A 163 15.31 18.23 -14.55
N THR A 164 15.59 16.98 -14.17
CA THR A 164 16.20 15.99 -15.08
C THR A 164 15.27 14.83 -15.40
N ASN A 165 14.16 14.68 -14.65
CA ASN A 165 13.29 13.51 -14.68
C ASN A 165 14.05 12.19 -14.46
N MET A 166 15.16 12.24 -13.71
CA MET A 166 15.95 11.08 -13.29
C MET A 166 15.98 11.00 -11.77
N GLN A 167 15.87 9.79 -11.21
CA GLN A 167 16.13 9.59 -9.78
C GLN A 167 17.62 9.79 -9.51
N GLU A 168 17.95 10.58 -8.49
CA GLU A 168 19.33 10.92 -8.14
C GLU A 168 19.54 10.66 -6.64
N ASN A 169 20.45 9.74 -6.28
CA ASN A 169 20.65 9.32 -4.90
C ASN A 169 21.08 10.47 -3.97
N TRP A 170 21.82 11.46 -4.48
CA TRP A 170 22.25 12.59 -3.65
C TRP A 170 21.06 13.35 -3.02
N ARG A 171 19.90 13.39 -3.69
CA ARG A 171 18.67 14.06 -3.18
C ARG A 171 18.07 13.30 -1.99
N ILE A 172 18.10 11.97 -2.06
CA ILE A 172 17.62 11.08 -1.00
C ILE A 172 18.52 11.24 0.23
N VAL A 173 19.83 11.10 0.01
CA VAL A 173 20.85 11.18 1.06
C VAL A 173 20.90 12.57 1.70
N ASP A 174 20.70 13.65 0.93
CA ASP A 174 20.58 15.01 1.43
C ASP A 174 19.37 15.17 2.36
N PHE A 175 18.16 14.84 1.88
CA PHE A 175 16.94 14.94 2.68
C PHE A 175 17.02 14.16 4.00
N PHE A 176 17.52 12.93 3.95
CA PHE A 176 17.61 12.07 5.13
C PHE A 176 18.80 12.39 6.04
N SER A 177 19.75 13.23 5.62
CA SER A 177 20.77 13.77 6.53
C SER A 177 20.16 14.60 7.66
N HIS A 178 18.95 15.15 7.46
CA HIS A 178 18.18 15.87 8.47
C HIS A 178 17.25 14.99 9.32
N HIS A 179 17.10 13.71 8.98
CA HIS A 179 16.08 12.82 9.55
C HIS A 179 16.72 11.48 10.01
N PRO A 180 17.43 11.47 11.15
CA PRO A 180 18.11 10.27 11.64
C PRO A 180 17.16 9.11 11.95
N GLU A 181 15.85 9.34 12.11
CA GLU A 181 14.86 8.28 12.31
C GLU A 181 14.73 7.30 11.13
N SER A 182 15.25 7.69 9.95
CA SER A 182 15.22 6.88 8.74
C SER A 182 16.18 5.70 8.74
N LEU A 183 17.18 5.69 9.64
CA LEU A 183 18.28 4.73 9.64
C LEU A 183 17.79 3.28 9.72
N HIS A 184 16.80 3.01 10.56
CA HIS A 184 16.26 1.66 10.70
C HIS A 184 15.63 1.18 9.39
N MET A 185 14.86 2.02 8.71
CA MET A 185 14.30 1.69 7.40
C MET A 185 15.37 1.49 6.33
N PHE A 186 16.46 2.26 6.35
CA PHE A 186 17.58 2.05 5.44
C PHE A 186 18.27 0.69 5.64
N THR A 187 18.27 0.13 6.86
CA THR A 187 18.75 -1.25 7.07
C THR A 187 17.88 -2.31 6.40
N PHE A 188 16.64 -1.98 5.99
CA PHE A 188 15.82 -2.84 5.12
C PHE A 188 15.99 -2.48 3.65
N LEU A 189 15.98 -1.19 3.30
CA LEU A 189 16.07 -0.75 1.90
C LEU A 189 17.40 -1.14 1.25
N PHE A 190 18.53 -0.96 1.94
CA PHE A 190 19.87 -1.27 1.42
C PHE A 190 20.32 -2.70 1.74
N ASP A 191 19.41 -3.52 2.23
CA ASP A 191 19.56 -4.96 2.35
C ASP A 191 18.98 -5.67 1.11
N ASP A 192 19.20 -6.96 0.96
CA ASP A 192 18.73 -7.73 -0.21
C ASP A 192 17.20 -7.75 -0.30
N VAL A 193 16.49 -7.67 0.85
CA VAL A 193 15.02 -7.51 0.90
C VAL A 193 14.50 -6.23 0.25
N GLY A 194 15.38 -5.27 -0.07
CA GLY A 194 15.07 -4.10 -0.88
C GLY A 194 14.74 -4.41 -2.34
N ILE A 195 15.06 -5.62 -2.83
CA ILE A 195 14.66 -6.12 -4.15
C ILE A 195 14.14 -7.57 -3.99
N PRO A 196 12.85 -7.77 -3.69
CA PRO A 196 12.28 -9.11 -3.64
C PRO A 196 12.36 -9.82 -5.00
N LEU A 197 12.50 -11.15 -5.00
CA LEU A 197 12.52 -11.98 -6.21
C LEU A 197 11.24 -11.81 -7.05
N ASN A 198 10.11 -11.69 -6.37
CA ASN A 198 8.78 -11.37 -6.90
C ASN A 198 7.83 -11.14 -5.71
N TYR A 199 6.55 -10.88 -5.98
CA TYR A 199 5.58 -10.57 -4.94
C TYR A 199 5.25 -11.73 -3.99
N ARG A 200 5.48 -13.00 -4.40
CA ARG A 200 5.11 -14.17 -3.56
C ARG A 200 6.16 -14.46 -2.48
N HIS A 201 7.41 -14.08 -2.72
CA HIS A 201 8.54 -14.37 -1.83
C HIS A 201 8.94 -13.18 -0.95
N MET A 202 7.95 -12.39 -0.51
CA MET A 202 8.17 -11.27 0.40
C MET A 202 7.23 -11.35 1.60
N GLU A 203 7.69 -10.82 2.73
CA GLU A 203 6.84 -10.57 3.88
C GLU A 203 5.86 -9.42 3.60
N GLY A 204 4.89 -9.26 4.50
CA GLY A 204 4.00 -8.10 4.53
C GLY A 204 3.81 -7.67 5.98
N PHE A 205 3.59 -6.39 6.20
CA PHE A 205 3.44 -5.81 7.53
C PHE A 205 2.42 -4.69 7.50
N GLY A 206 1.62 -4.55 8.55
CA GLY A 206 0.77 -3.37 8.74
C GLY A 206 1.58 -2.07 8.90
N VAL A 207 2.86 -2.19 9.26
CA VAL A 207 3.82 -1.12 9.60
C VAL A 207 3.39 -0.34 10.85
N ASN A 208 2.30 0.41 10.76
CA ASN A 208 1.74 1.17 11.88
C ASN A 208 1.19 0.24 12.95
N THR A 209 1.20 0.76 14.18
CA THR A 209 0.45 0.17 15.28
C THR A 209 -1.03 0.52 15.12
N TYR A 210 -1.92 -0.46 15.28
CA TYR A 210 -3.38 -0.27 15.37
C TYR A 210 -3.86 -0.61 16.77
N THR A 211 -5.16 -0.51 17.01
CA THR A 211 -5.80 -0.96 18.25
C THR A 211 -6.84 -2.03 17.94
N LEU A 212 -6.73 -3.21 18.55
CA LEU A 212 -7.82 -4.18 18.64
C LEU A 212 -8.67 -3.88 19.87
N ILE A 213 -9.98 -4.10 19.78
CA ILE A 213 -10.91 -3.90 20.90
C ILE A 213 -11.81 -5.10 21.02
N ASN A 214 -11.81 -5.75 22.18
CA ASN A 214 -12.64 -6.93 22.41
C ASN A 214 -14.09 -6.54 22.75
N LYS A 215 -14.96 -7.53 22.95
CA LYS A 215 -16.39 -7.32 23.24
C LYS A 215 -16.66 -6.54 24.53
N ASP A 216 -15.76 -6.66 25.52
CA ASP A 216 -15.85 -5.95 26.80
C ASP A 216 -15.29 -4.51 26.72
N GLY A 217 -14.78 -4.11 25.55
CA GLY A 217 -14.19 -2.79 25.31
C GLY A 217 -12.74 -2.65 25.76
N LYS A 218 -12.05 -3.75 26.08
CA LYS A 218 -10.62 -3.72 26.41
C LYS A 218 -9.78 -3.47 25.14
N PRO A 219 -8.96 -2.41 25.09
CA PRO A 219 -8.07 -2.13 23.97
C PRO A 219 -6.76 -2.93 24.06
N HIS A 220 -6.20 -3.27 22.90
CA HIS A 220 -4.88 -3.87 22.73
C HIS A 220 -4.19 -3.20 21.54
N LEU A 221 -3.01 -2.61 21.75
CA LEU A 221 -2.18 -2.18 20.61
C LEU A 221 -1.77 -3.42 19.82
N VAL A 222 -1.74 -3.33 18.49
CA VAL A 222 -1.45 -4.46 17.60
C VAL A 222 -0.54 -4.07 16.44
N LYS A 223 0.39 -4.98 16.08
CA LYS A 223 1.08 -5.00 14.79
C LYS A 223 0.73 -6.26 14.01
N PHE A 224 0.57 -6.15 12.69
CA PHE A 224 0.19 -7.25 11.79
C PHE A 224 1.39 -7.70 10.95
N HIS A 225 1.60 -9.01 10.84
CA HIS A 225 2.74 -9.63 10.16
C HIS A 225 2.28 -10.77 9.24
N TRP A 226 2.56 -10.65 7.94
CA TRP A 226 2.33 -11.66 6.92
C TRP A 226 3.63 -12.39 6.60
N LYS A 227 3.68 -13.69 6.88
CA LYS A 227 4.83 -14.55 6.60
C LYS A 227 4.55 -15.42 5.38
N PRO A 228 5.30 -15.31 4.27
CA PRO A 228 5.06 -16.11 3.06
C PRO A 228 5.38 -17.57 3.33
N THR A 229 4.51 -18.49 2.92
CA THR A 229 4.74 -19.93 3.11
C THR A 229 5.83 -20.48 2.20
N CYS A 230 6.08 -19.84 1.06
CA CYS A 230 7.18 -20.18 0.14
C CYS A 230 8.54 -19.55 0.52
N GLY A 231 8.60 -18.85 1.66
CA GLY A 231 9.81 -18.21 2.17
C GLY A 231 10.17 -16.90 1.48
N VAL A 232 11.11 -16.17 2.09
CA VAL A 232 11.61 -14.89 1.56
C VAL A 232 12.75 -15.14 0.59
N LYS A 233 12.69 -14.51 -0.59
CA LYS A 233 13.75 -14.56 -1.62
C LYS A 233 13.92 -13.19 -2.27
N CYS A 234 15.15 -12.87 -2.65
CA CYS A 234 15.56 -11.57 -3.14
C CYS A 234 16.41 -11.71 -4.40
N LEU A 235 16.54 -10.61 -5.15
CA LEU A 235 17.54 -10.44 -6.20
C LEU A 235 18.72 -9.65 -5.65
N LEU A 236 19.92 -10.07 -5.99
CA LEU A 236 21.10 -9.21 -5.88
C LEU A 236 21.11 -8.16 -7.00
N ASP A 237 21.92 -7.11 -6.83
CA ASP A 237 21.90 -5.94 -7.72
C ASP A 237 22.16 -6.31 -9.20
N ASP A 238 23.10 -7.22 -9.50
CA ASP A 238 23.38 -7.68 -10.87
C ASP A 238 22.26 -8.56 -11.45
N GLU A 239 21.60 -9.36 -10.61
CA GLU A 239 20.45 -10.17 -11.00
C GLU A 239 19.26 -9.25 -11.33
N ALA A 240 19.07 -8.19 -10.56
CA ALA A 240 18.02 -7.19 -10.77
C ALA A 240 18.18 -6.45 -12.11
N VAL A 241 19.42 -6.16 -12.53
CA VAL A 241 19.73 -5.62 -13.87
C VAL A 241 19.35 -6.62 -14.96
N THR A 242 19.78 -7.88 -14.82
CA THR A 242 19.52 -8.94 -15.82
C THR A 242 18.02 -9.23 -15.98
N VAL A 243 17.34 -9.45 -14.86
CA VAL A 243 15.89 -9.73 -14.82
C VAL A 243 15.10 -8.52 -15.31
N GLY A 244 15.46 -7.31 -14.87
CA GLY A 244 14.76 -6.08 -15.26
C GLY A 244 14.91 -5.75 -16.74
N GLY A 245 16.11 -5.97 -17.30
CA GLY A 245 16.37 -5.79 -18.73
C GLY A 245 15.65 -6.81 -19.61
N THR A 246 15.40 -8.03 -19.10
CA THR A 246 14.68 -9.08 -19.82
C THR A 246 13.17 -8.94 -19.70
N CYS A 247 12.68 -8.64 -18.49
CA CYS A 247 11.27 -8.51 -18.20
C CYS A 247 11.05 -7.47 -17.08
N HIS A 248 10.80 -6.22 -17.47
CA HIS A 248 10.48 -5.15 -16.54
C HIS A 248 9.21 -5.44 -15.70
N SER A 249 8.38 -6.41 -16.12
CA SER A 249 7.14 -6.84 -15.47
C SER A 249 7.23 -8.23 -14.80
N HIS A 250 8.43 -8.68 -14.42
CA HIS A 250 8.67 -10.05 -13.93
C HIS A 250 7.81 -10.45 -12.72
N ALA A 251 7.57 -9.55 -11.76
CA ALA A 251 6.84 -9.87 -10.54
C ALA A 251 5.32 -9.96 -10.79
N THR A 252 4.79 -9.08 -11.65
CA THR A 252 3.41 -9.16 -12.16
C THR A 252 3.20 -10.47 -12.92
N LYS A 253 4.16 -10.84 -13.79
CA LYS A 253 4.11 -12.07 -14.56
C LYS A 253 4.14 -13.30 -13.65
N ASP A 254 5.07 -13.36 -12.69
CA ASP A 254 5.16 -14.46 -11.74
C ASP A 254 3.86 -14.68 -10.96
N LEU A 255 3.25 -13.61 -10.42
CA LEU A 255 1.99 -13.71 -9.68
C LEU A 255 0.87 -14.29 -10.56
N THR A 256 0.73 -13.76 -11.77
CA THR A 256 -0.32 -14.14 -12.72
C THR A 256 -0.17 -15.60 -13.16
N ASP A 257 1.03 -15.98 -13.57
CA ASP A 257 1.35 -17.32 -14.06
C ASP A 257 1.22 -18.36 -12.94
N SER A 258 1.67 -18.03 -11.72
CA SER A 258 1.60 -18.95 -10.58
C SER A 258 0.16 -19.27 -10.22
N ILE A 259 -0.72 -18.26 -10.18
CA ILE A 259 -2.15 -18.48 -9.91
C ILE A 259 -2.80 -19.26 -11.06
N ALA A 260 -2.49 -18.94 -12.32
CA ALA A 260 -3.02 -19.68 -13.47
C ALA A 260 -2.58 -21.16 -13.46
N ALA A 261 -1.38 -21.46 -12.97
CA ALA A 261 -0.85 -22.81 -12.84
C ALA A 261 -1.35 -23.57 -11.59
N GLY A 262 -2.20 -22.96 -10.74
CA GLY A 262 -2.66 -23.57 -9.49
C GLY A 262 -1.66 -23.49 -8.33
N ASN A 263 -0.52 -22.81 -8.52
CA ASN A 263 0.51 -22.58 -7.50
C ASN A 263 0.17 -21.34 -6.66
N TYR A 264 -0.93 -21.41 -5.93
CA TYR A 264 -1.48 -20.28 -5.17
C TYR A 264 -0.53 -19.81 -4.07
N PRO A 265 -0.09 -18.55 -4.08
CA PRO A 265 0.70 -18.02 -2.98
C PRO A 265 -0.13 -17.90 -1.71
N GLU A 266 0.50 -18.24 -0.58
CA GLU A 266 -0.09 -18.20 0.75
C GLU A 266 0.80 -17.40 1.72
N TRP A 267 0.16 -16.63 2.60
CA TRP A 267 0.79 -15.98 3.75
C TRP A 267 0.07 -16.34 5.04
N LYS A 268 0.83 -16.62 6.10
CA LYS A 268 0.30 -16.76 7.46
C LYS A 268 0.25 -15.37 8.11
N LEU A 269 -0.89 -15.03 8.72
CA LEU A 269 -1.05 -13.83 9.53
C LEU A 269 -0.64 -14.15 10.97
N TYR A 270 0.25 -13.31 11.49
CA TYR A 270 0.58 -13.21 12.90
C TYR A 270 0.32 -11.79 13.40
N ILE A 271 0.12 -11.68 14.71
CA ILE A 271 0.04 -10.40 15.41
C ILE A 271 1.00 -10.35 16.59
N GLN A 272 1.44 -9.16 16.94
CA GLN A 272 1.99 -8.85 18.25
C GLN A 272 0.99 -7.96 18.98
N THR A 273 0.87 -8.07 20.30
CA THR A 273 -0.02 -7.21 21.10
C THR A 273 0.67 -6.61 22.32
N ILE A 274 0.33 -5.36 22.62
CA ILE A 274 0.75 -4.64 23.82
C ILE A 274 -0.51 -4.13 24.54
N ASP A 275 -0.58 -4.32 25.85
CA ASP A 275 -1.58 -3.64 26.68
C ASP A 275 -1.23 -2.14 26.71
N PRO A 276 -2.12 -1.20 26.35
CA PRO A 276 -1.82 0.22 26.36
C PRO A 276 -1.22 0.73 27.69
N ASP A 277 -1.59 0.12 28.83
CA ASP A 277 -1.01 0.46 30.14
C ASP A 277 0.49 0.09 30.27
N HIS A 278 1.03 -0.66 29.32
CA HIS A 278 2.43 -1.08 29.26
C HIS A 278 3.25 -0.28 28.25
N GLU A 279 2.67 0.70 27.54
CA GLU A 279 3.34 1.50 26.50
C GLU A 279 4.65 2.13 27.01
N ASP A 280 4.65 2.61 28.25
CA ASP A 280 5.81 3.27 28.85
C ASP A 280 6.96 2.34 29.29
N ARG A 281 6.76 1.03 29.28
CA ARG A 281 7.76 0.05 29.75
C ARG A 281 8.92 -0.17 28.77
N PHE A 282 8.79 0.31 27.54
CA PHE A 282 9.79 0.15 26.49
C PHE A 282 10.69 1.39 26.38
N ASP A 283 11.91 1.19 25.90
CA ASP A 283 12.87 2.26 25.59
C ASP A 283 12.68 2.86 24.19
N PHE A 284 11.57 2.51 23.55
CA PHE A 284 11.06 3.08 22.31
C PHE A 284 9.56 3.35 22.49
N ASP A 285 9.01 4.22 21.65
CA ASP A 285 7.57 4.45 21.58
C ASP A 285 6.90 3.35 20.71
N PRO A 286 5.97 2.53 21.24
CA PRO A 286 5.28 1.51 20.47
C PRO A 286 4.46 2.02 19.27
N LEU A 287 4.14 3.30 19.22
CA LEU A 287 3.43 3.99 18.15
C LEU A 287 4.38 4.65 17.13
N ASP A 288 5.69 4.65 17.37
CA ASP A 288 6.67 5.11 16.40
C ASP A 288 6.84 4.08 15.27
N VAL A 289 6.35 4.43 14.08
CA VAL A 289 6.43 3.63 12.86
C VAL A 289 7.85 3.33 12.38
N THR A 290 8.87 4.03 12.91
CA THR A 290 10.28 3.73 12.62
C THR A 290 10.82 2.56 13.46
N LYS A 291 9.99 2.00 14.36
CA LYS A 291 10.35 0.94 15.30
C LYS A 291 9.62 -0.37 15.03
N THR A 292 10.35 -1.48 15.18
CA THR A 292 9.76 -2.82 15.33
C THR A 292 9.50 -3.10 16.81
N TRP A 293 8.60 -4.03 17.08
CA TRP A 293 8.45 -4.63 18.40
C TRP A 293 9.32 -5.91 18.42
N PRO A 294 10.35 -6.00 19.27
CA PRO A 294 11.25 -7.17 19.27
C PRO A 294 10.48 -8.47 19.53
N GLU A 295 10.62 -9.45 18.63
CA GLU A 295 9.84 -10.71 18.68
C GLU A 295 10.23 -11.60 19.87
N ASP A 296 11.41 -11.40 20.47
CA ASP A 296 11.88 -12.07 21.69
C ASP A 296 11.24 -11.50 22.97
N ILE A 297 10.78 -10.24 22.93
CA ILE A 297 10.09 -9.57 24.05
C ILE A 297 8.58 -9.66 23.88
N ILE A 298 8.08 -9.47 22.65
CA ILE A 298 6.66 -9.46 22.31
C ILE A 298 6.46 -10.52 21.22
N PRO A 299 6.18 -11.79 21.58
CA PRO A 299 6.16 -12.88 20.61
C PRO A 299 4.99 -12.78 19.62
N LEU A 300 5.23 -13.33 18.42
CA LEU A 300 4.21 -13.47 17.39
C LEU A 300 3.13 -14.49 17.81
N GLN A 301 1.87 -14.08 17.65
CA GLN A 301 0.69 -14.91 17.89
C GLN A 301 0.03 -15.23 16.54
N PRO A 302 -0.22 -16.50 16.21
CA PRO A 302 -0.86 -16.86 14.94
C PRO A 302 -2.33 -16.45 14.93
N VAL A 303 -2.83 -16.05 13.75
CA VAL A 303 -4.25 -15.65 13.57
C VAL A 303 -4.92 -16.46 12.48
N GLY A 304 -4.31 -16.52 11.30
CA GLY A 304 -4.96 -17.06 10.11
C GLY A 304 -4.01 -17.21 8.93
N ARG A 305 -4.58 -17.48 7.76
CA ARG A 305 -3.83 -17.58 6.49
C ARG A 305 -4.59 -16.90 5.36
N MET A 306 -3.87 -16.31 4.43
CA MET A 306 -4.40 -15.73 3.20
C MET A 306 -3.91 -16.53 2.01
N VAL A 307 -4.81 -16.95 1.13
CA VAL A 307 -4.48 -17.66 -0.12
C VAL A 307 -5.02 -16.86 -1.29
N LEU A 308 -4.15 -16.54 -2.26
CA LEU A 308 -4.55 -15.86 -3.50
C LEU A 308 -4.71 -16.90 -4.60
N ASN A 309 -5.96 -17.20 -4.95
CA ASN A 309 -6.31 -18.31 -5.83
C ASN A 309 -7.01 -17.90 -7.12
N LYS A 310 -7.19 -16.60 -7.36
CA LYS A 310 -7.85 -16.11 -8.57
C LYS A 310 -7.19 -14.85 -9.11
N ASN A 311 -6.88 -14.86 -10.41
CA ASN A 311 -6.43 -13.66 -11.12
C ASN A 311 -7.60 -12.68 -11.30
N ILE A 312 -7.26 -11.39 -11.40
CA ILE A 312 -8.24 -10.35 -11.72
C ILE A 312 -8.81 -10.55 -13.14
N ASP A 313 -10.08 -10.19 -13.31
CA ASP A 313 -10.79 -10.39 -14.57
C ASP A 313 -10.43 -9.28 -15.59
N ASN A 314 -10.13 -8.07 -15.11
CA ASN A 314 -9.66 -6.94 -15.93
C ASN A 314 -8.66 -6.06 -15.15
N PHE A 315 -7.49 -5.80 -15.72
CA PHE A 315 -6.44 -5.03 -15.05
C PHE A 315 -6.87 -3.59 -14.71
N PHE A 316 -7.52 -2.89 -15.64
CA PHE A 316 -7.92 -1.51 -15.39
C PHE A 316 -8.99 -1.42 -14.29
N ALA A 317 -10.04 -2.23 -14.40
CA ALA A 317 -11.17 -2.21 -13.48
C ALA A 317 -10.82 -2.73 -12.07
N GLU A 318 -9.88 -3.66 -11.95
CA GLU A 318 -9.62 -4.36 -10.68
C GLU A 318 -8.21 -4.19 -10.11
N ASN A 319 -7.28 -3.58 -10.85
CA ASN A 319 -5.97 -3.17 -10.34
C ASN A 319 -5.80 -1.64 -10.38
N GLU A 320 -6.08 -0.99 -11.50
CA GLU A 320 -5.88 0.46 -11.62
C GLU A 320 -6.90 1.25 -10.78
N GLN A 321 -8.18 0.88 -10.89
CA GLN A 321 -9.30 1.52 -10.17
C GLN A 321 -9.46 1.07 -8.71
N LEU A 322 -8.70 0.07 -8.27
CA LEU A 322 -8.73 -0.42 -6.91
C LEU A 322 -8.26 0.65 -5.91
N ALA A 323 -8.99 0.83 -4.82
CA ALA A 323 -8.73 1.83 -3.81
C ALA A 323 -8.68 1.19 -2.42
N PHE A 324 -7.58 1.42 -1.71
CA PHE A 324 -7.39 1.00 -0.31
C PHE A 324 -7.23 2.23 0.56
N CYS A 325 -7.79 2.28 1.76
CA CYS A 325 -7.62 3.41 2.65
C CYS A 325 -7.47 2.93 4.11
N PRO A 326 -6.38 3.29 4.83
CA PRO A 326 -6.23 2.94 6.24
C PRO A 326 -7.38 3.43 7.14
N ALA A 327 -8.18 4.40 6.70
CA ALA A 327 -9.39 4.85 7.39
C ALA A 327 -10.56 3.87 7.29
N ILE A 328 -10.55 2.94 6.34
CA ILE A 328 -11.62 1.96 6.14
C ILE A 328 -11.37 0.79 7.12
N ILE A 329 -11.93 0.95 8.31
CA ILE A 329 -11.90 -0.02 9.43
C ILE A 329 -13.29 -0.62 9.66
N VAL A 330 -13.33 -1.68 10.47
CA VAL A 330 -14.55 -2.39 10.91
C VAL A 330 -14.60 -2.42 12.44
N PRO A 331 -15.77 -2.66 13.06
CA PRO A 331 -15.87 -2.84 14.51
C PRO A 331 -14.79 -3.79 15.07
N GLY A 332 -14.23 -3.45 16.23
CA GLY A 332 -13.17 -4.23 16.87
C GLY A 332 -11.74 -3.94 16.38
N ILE A 333 -11.57 -3.09 15.37
CA ILE A 333 -10.27 -2.55 14.93
C ILE A 333 -10.38 -1.02 14.90
N HIS A 334 -9.41 -0.33 15.49
CA HIS A 334 -9.34 1.12 15.57
C HIS A 334 -7.93 1.64 15.30
N TYR A 335 -7.80 2.94 15.04
CA TYR A 335 -6.51 3.60 14.89
C TYR A 335 -5.78 3.72 16.23
N SER A 336 -4.45 3.77 16.18
CA SER A 336 -3.60 4.29 17.26
C SER A 336 -3.27 5.76 17.03
N ASP A 337 -2.52 6.37 17.95
CA ASP A 337 -2.07 7.77 17.85
C ASP A 337 -0.74 7.95 17.09
N ASP A 338 -0.30 6.92 16.35
CA ASP A 338 0.83 7.00 15.41
C ASP A 338 0.62 8.18 14.42
N LYS A 339 1.53 9.16 14.47
CA LYS A 339 1.43 10.41 13.70
C LYS A 339 1.43 10.19 12.19
N LEU A 340 2.10 9.14 11.70
CA LEU A 340 2.06 8.79 10.28
C LEU A 340 0.73 8.13 9.93
N LEU A 341 0.20 7.23 10.77
CA LEU A 341 -1.13 6.64 10.54
C LEU A 341 -2.22 7.71 10.46
N GLN A 342 -2.19 8.68 11.37
CA GLN A 342 -3.19 9.76 11.48
C GLN A 342 -3.24 10.70 10.26
N THR A 343 -2.16 10.84 9.48
CA THR A 343 -2.24 11.58 8.20
C THR A 343 -2.74 10.70 7.06
N ARG A 344 -2.40 9.40 7.09
CA ARG A 344 -2.81 8.43 6.07
C ARG A 344 -4.32 8.24 6.04
N ILE A 345 -4.99 8.27 7.19
CA ILE A 345 -6.47 8.15 7.24
C ILE A 345 -7.17 9.25 6.41
N PHE A 346 -6.57 10.44 6.28
CA PHE A 346 -7.07 11.49 5.41
C PHE A 346 -6.60 11.30 3.95
N SER A 347 -5.29 11.19 3.75
CA SER A 347 -4.64 11.33 2.44
C SER A 347 -5.15 10.33 1.40
N TYR A 348 -5.41 9.08 1.80
CA TYR A 348 -5.79 8.02 0.85
C TYR A 348 -7.17 8.27 0.23
N ALA A 349 -8.18 8.57 1.04
CA ALA A 349 -9.51 8.87 0.53
C ALA A 349 -9.52 10.16 -0.32
N ASP A 350 -8.68 11.13 0.06
CA ASP A 350 -8.56 12.39 -0.67
C ASP A 350 -8.00 12.21 -2.09
N THR A 351 -6.84 11.56 -2.21
CA THR A 351 -6.25 11.29 -3.54
C THR A 351 -7.13 10.36 -4.38
N GLN A 352 -7.93 9.49 -3.76
CA GLN A 352 -8.89 8.63 -4.47
C GLN A 352 -10.06 9.41 -5.07
N ARG A 353 -10.61 10.39 -4.34
CA ARG A 353 -11.65 11.28 -4.87
C ARG A 353 -11.16 12.05 -6.09
N HIS A 354 -9.91 12.51 -6.09
CA HIS A 354 -9.29 13.13 -7.27
C HIS A 354 -9.10 12.12 -8.41
N ARG A 355 -8.48 10.96 -8.12
CA ARG A 355 -8.04 10.00 -9.14
C ARG A 355 -9.19 9.23 -9.81
N LEU A 356 -10.25 8.94 -9.06
CA LEU A 356 -11.33 8.03 -9.47
C LEU A 356 -12.72 8.68 -9.43
N GLY A 357 -12.81 9.93 -8.99
CA GLY A 357 -14.07 10.64 -8.78
C GLY A 357 -14.69 10.40 -7.40
N PRO A 358 -15.72 11.19 -7.04
CA PRO A 358 -16.32 11.16 -5.70
C PRO A 358 -17.01 9.83 -5.37
N ASN A 359 -17.49 9.12 -6.40
CA ASN A 359 -18.27 7.89 -6.28
C ASN A 359 -17.41 6.61 -6.43
N TYR A 360 -16.08 6.69 -6.26
CA TYR A 360 -15.16 5.56 -6.49
C TYR A 360 -15.47 4.30 -5.66
N LEU A 361 -16.13 4.43 -4.50
CA LEU A 361 -16.56 3.30 -3.67
C LEU A 361 -17.71 2.49 -4.30
N MET A 362 -18.37 3.00 -5.33
CA MET A 362 -19.37 2.26 -6.11
C MET A 362 -18.76 1.35 -7.16
N LEU A 363 -17.49 1.55 -7.51
CA LEU A 363 -16.80 0.69 -8.47
C LEU A 363 -16.80 -0.75 -7.93
N PRO A 364 -17.08 -1.79 -8.76
CA PRO A 364 -17.33 -3.15 -8.26
C PRO A 364 -16.23 -3.73 -7.35
N VAL A 365 -14.98 -3.36 -7.61
CA VAL A 365 -13.82 -3.81 -6.82
C VAL A 365 -13.67 -3.08 -5.47
N ASN A 366 -14.27 -1.89 -5.34
CA ASN A 366 -14.23 -1.09 -4.10
C ASN A 366 -15.50 -1.23 -3.28
N ALA A 367 -16.62 -1.60 -3.92
CA ALA A 367 -17.93 -1.72 -3.28
C ALA A 367 -17.95 -2.81 -2.20
N PRO A 368 -18.54 -2.54 -1.02
CA PRO A 368 -18.68 -3.53 0.04
C PRO A 368 -19.51 -4.73 -0.42
N LYS A 369 -19.29 -5.88 0.20
CA LYS A 369 -20.06 -7.12 -0.05
C LYS A 369 -21.05 -7.42 1.09
N CYS A 370 -21.50 -6.36 1.76
CA CYS A 370 -22.49 -6.37 2.83
C CYS A 370 -23.63 -5.40 2.50
N ALA A 371 -24.66 -5.38 3.36
CA ALA A 371 -25.71 -4.37 3.26
C ALA A 371 -25.12 -2.96 3.39
N TYR A 372 -25.65 -2.03 2.61
CA TYR A 372 -25.17 -0.65 2.53
C TYR A 372 -26.38 0.28 2.41
N HIS A 373 -26.42 1.31 3.27
CA HIS A 373 -27.48 2.32 3.29
C HIS A 373 -26.88 3.65 3.73
N ASN A 374 -27.03 4.70 2.91
CA ASN A 374 -26.67 6.07 3.28
C ASN A 374 -27.39 7.10 2.40
N ASN A 375 -27.15 8.36 2.74
CA ASN A 375 -27.73 9.52 2.08
C ASN A 375 -26.72 10.24 1.16
N HIS A 376 -25.81 9.51 0.51
CA HIS A 376 -24.93 10.09 -0.51
C HIS A 376 -25.62 10.05 -1.87
N HIS A 377 -25.88 11.23 -2.44
CA HIS A 377 -26.55 11.42 -3.74
C HIS A 377 -25.62 12.12 -4.74
N ASP A 378 -25.99 12.02 -6.02
CA ASP A 378 -25.38 12.76 -7.12
C ASP A 378 -23.87 12.49 -7.29
N GLY A 379 -23.11 13.51 -7.69
CA GLY A 379 -21.69 13.38 -7.99
C GLY A 379 -21.42 12.75 -9.36
N SER A 380 -20.23 12.98 -9.89
CA SER A 380 -19.83 12.47 -11.21
C SER A 380 -19.96 10.95 -11.29
N MET A 381 -20.50 10.47 -12.41
CA MET A 381 -20.67 9.04 -12.72
C MET A 381 -21.38 8.24 -11.63
N ASN A 382 -22.39 8.83 -10.98
CA ASN A 382 -23.29 8.07 -10.11
C ASN A 382 -24.25 7.22 -10.96
N PHE A 383 -24.05 5.90 -10.94
CA PHE A 383 -24.89 4.93 -11.64
C PHE A 383 -25.73 4.06 -10.69
N MET A 384 -25.80 4.41 -9.40
CA MET A 384 -26.65 3.70 -8.45
C MET A 384 -28.11 4.01 -8.76
N HIS A 385 -28.93 2.98 -8.82
CA HIS A 385 -30.37 3.16 -8.84
C HIS A 385 -30.83 3.52 -7.43
N ARG A 386 -31.53 4.65 -7.31
CA ARG A 386 -32.12 5.18 -6.08
C ARG A 386 -33.51 5.71 -6.44
N ASP A 387 -34.53 5.15 -5.82
CA ASP A 387 -35.94 5.55 -5.96
C ASP A 387 -36.52 6.10 -4.65
N GLU A 388 -35.66 6.31 -3.64
CA GLU A 388 -36.05 6.80 -2.33
C GLU A 388 -36.35 8.31 -2.34
N GLU A 389 -37.42 8.73 -1.66
CA GLU A 389 -37.76 10.16 -1.48
C GLU A 389 -37.00 10.84 -0.33
N VAL A 390 -36.47 10.04 0.61
CA VAL A 390 -35.80 10.51 1.82
C VAL A 390 -34.29 10.42 1.66
N ASN A 391 -33.62 11.57 1.66
CA ASN A 391 -32.16 11.70 1.59
C ASN A 391 -31.57 12.41 2.82
N TYR A 392 -32.28 12.39 3.95
CA TYR A 392 -31.88 13.00 5.22
C TYR A 392 -32.19 12.07 6.39
N PHE A 393 -31.51 12.27 7.52
CA PHE A 393 -31.69 11.48 8.73
C PHE A 393 -31.64 12.39 9.98
N PRO A 394 -32.52 12.21 10.99
CA PRO A 394 -33.59 11.21 11.04
C PRO A 394 -34.82 11.63 10.24
N SER A 395 -35.64 10.66 9.84
CA SER A 395 -36.92 10.89 9.15
C SER A 395 -38.00 9.99 9.74
N ARG A 396 -39.26 10.40 9.61
CA ARG A 396 -40.44 9.57 9.95
C ARG A 396 -40.97 8.76 8.76
N PHE A 397 -40.45 9.03 7.57
CA PHE A 397 -40.84 8.40 6.31
C PHE A 397 -39.82 7.37 5.82
N ASP A 398 -38.74 7.17 6.59
CA ASP A 398 -37.72 6.15 6.36
C ASP A 398 -37.57 5.32 7.65
N ALA A 399 -37.41 4.01 7.50
CA ALA A 399 -37.20 3.07 8.60
C ALA A 399 -35.72 3.01 9.05
N ALA A 400 -34.82 3.70 8.36
CA ALA A 400 -33.41 3.79 8.72
C ALA A 400 -33.23 4.22 10.19
N ARG A 401 -32.30 3.55 10.88
CA ARG A 401 -31.98 3.75 12.29
C ARG A 401 -30.48 3.60 12.53
N HIS A 402 -30.01 4.09 13.67
CA HIS A 402 -28.64 3.84 14.10
C HIS A 402 -28.35 2.34 14.22
N ALA A 403 -27.13 1.94 13.85
CA ALA A 403 -26.59 0.62 14.15
C ALA A 403 -26.39 0.43 15.67
N GLU A 404 -26.18 -0.81 16.09
CA GLU A 404 -25.83 -1.12 17.46
C GLU A 404 -24.52 -0.43 17.86
N LYS A 405 -24.43 0.00 19.13
CA LYS A 405 -23.20 0.57 19.65
C LYS A 405 -22.15 -0.54 19.75
N VAL A 406 -20.99 -0.28 19.17
CA VAL A 406 -19.81 -1.13 19.30
C VAL A 406 -18.80 -0.47 20.25
N PRO A 407 -17.98 -1.23 20.97
CA PRO A 407 -16.93 -0.65 21.81
C PRO A 407 -15.95 0.19 20.99
N ILE A 408 -15.54 1.31 21.56
CA ILE A 408 -14.49 2.21 21.04
C ILE A 408 -13.41 2.39 22.12
N PRO A 409 -12.15 2.76 21.78
CA PRO A 409 -11.11 2.90 22.79
C PRO A 409 -11.48 4.02 23.79
N PRO A 410 -11.52 3.76 25.11
CA PRO A 410 -11.97 4.74 26.11
C PRO A 410 -10.88 5.75 26.52
N ARG A 411 -9.83 5.94 25.70
CA ARG A 411 -8.61 6.69 26.07
C ARG A 411 -8.95 8.14 26.44
N VAL A 412 -8.50 8.59 27.61
CA VAL A 412 -8.55 10.00 28.02
C VAL A 412 -7.29 10.69 27.50
N LEU A 413 -7.47 11.80 26.78
CA LEU A 413 -6.37 12.60 26.26
C LEU A 413 -6.04 13.74 27.22
N THR A 414 -4.76 13.87 27.62
CA THR A 414 -4.24 14.93 28.49
C THR A 414 -3.00 15.55 27.85
N GLY A 415 -2.80 16.86 27.99
CA GLY A 415 -1.59 17.54 27.50
C GLY A 415 -1.81 18.98 27.05
N CYS A 416 -0.76 19.61 26.53
CA CYS A 416 -0.79 20.95 25.94
C CYS A 416 -0.88 20.88 24.40
N ARG A 417 -1.39 21.93 23.77
CA ARG A 417 -1.39 22.07 22.30
C ARG A 417 0.02 22.42 21.84
N GLU A 418 0.65 21.56 21.04
CA GLU A 418 2.02 21.74 20.58
C GLU A 418 2.29 21.08 19.22
N LYS A 419 3.34 21.52 18.52
CA LYS A 419 3.98 20.81 17.40
C LYS A 419 5.34 20.29 17.86
N CYS A 420 5.41 19.02 18.25
CA CYS A 420 6.61 18.43 18.83
C CYS A 420 6.92 17.06 18.20
N VAL A 421 8.17 16.63 18.36
CA VAL A 421 8.59 15.24 18.17
C VAL A 421 8.17 14.41 19.39
N ILE A 422 8.17 13.08 19.27
CA ILE A 422 7.98 12.17 20.40
C ILE A 422 9.23 12.14 21.30
N ASP A 423 9.08 11.80 22.59
CA ASP A 423 10.23 11.81 23.52
C ASP A 423 11.23 10.66 23.25
N LYS A 424 10.74 9.42 23.16
CA LYS A 424 11.55 8.19 23.01
C LYS A 424 11.97 7.93 21.55
N GLU A 425 12.57 8.92 20.90
CA GLU A 425 12.94 8.85 19.48
C GLU A 425 13.85 7.66 19.13
N ASN A 426 14.85 7.39 19.97
CA ASN A 426 15.77 6.24 19.90
C ASN A 426 16.19 5.83 18.46
N ASN A 427 16.77 6.78 17.71
CA ASN A 427 16.97 6.64 16.25
C ASN A 427 18.00 5.59 15.81
N PHE A 428 18.91 5.20 16.70
CA PHE A 428 20.12 4.47 16.31
C PHE A 428 20.12 2.99 16.74
N LYS A 429 19.44 2.65 17.85
CA LYS A 429 19.56 1.34 18.50
C LYS A 429 19.14 0.19 17.58
N GLN A 430 17.89 0.20 17.09
CA GLN A 430 17.36 -0.89 16.27
C GLN A 430 18.07 -1.03 14.91
N ALA A 431 18.51 0.09 14.32
CA ALA A 431 19.33 0.07 13.10
C ALA A 431 20.68 -0.65 13.35
N GLY A 432 21.33 -0.35 14.48
CA GLY A 432 22.55 -1.03 14.90
C GLY A 432 22.36 -2.52 15.17
N GLU A 433 21.31 -2.88 15.92
CA GLU A 433 20.96 -4.28 16.22
C GLU A 433 20.74 -5.08 14.94
N ARG A 434 20.02 -4.50 13.98
CA ARG A 434 19.77 -5.12 12.69
C ARG A 434 21.02 -5.27 11.83
N TYR A 435 21.91 -4.26 11.78
CA TYR A 435 23.19 -4.41 11.07
C TYR A 435 24.04 -5.54 11.68
N ARG A 436 24.08 -5.64 13.02
CA ARG A 436 24.80 -6.72 13.72
C ARG A 436 24.21 -8.10 13.49
N SER A 437 22.92 -8.19 13.15
CA SER A 437 22.27 -9.47 12.82
C SER A 437 22.60 -9.98 11.42
N PHE A 438 23.28 -9.19 10.58
CA PHE A 438 23.70 -9.61 9.24
C PHE A 438 24.93 -10.51 9.30
N ASP A 439 24.97 -11.52 8.44
CA ASP A 439 26.21 -12.23 8.16
C ASP A 439 27.23 -11.29 7.47
N PRO A 440 28.54 -11.61 7.52
CA PRO A 440 29.58 -10.74 6.98
C PRO A 440 29.41 -10.36 5.50
N ALA A 441 28.91 -11.25 4.65
CA ALA A 441 28.73 -10.96 3.23
C ALA A 441 27.59 -9.97 3.01
N ARG A 442 26.51 -10.11 3.78
CA ARG A 442 25.39 -9.16 3.79
C ARG A 442 25.79 -7.79 4.34
N GLN A 443 26.64 -7.74 5.37
CA GLN A 443 27.22 -6.49 5.87
C GLN A 443 28.07 -5.77 4.81
N ASP A 444 28.86 -6.51 4.03
CA ASP A 444 29.69 -5.92 2.96
C ASP A 444 28.84 -5.34 1.82
N ARG A 445 27.79 -6.05 1.38
CA ARG A 445 26.82 -5.51 0.40
C ARG A 445 26.12 -4.25 0.90
N PHE A 446 25.68 -4.25 2.16
CA PHE A 446 25.07 -3.07 2.79
C PHE A 446 26.04 -1.88 2.81
N LEU A 447 27.30 -2.12 3.20
CA LEU A 447 28.36 -1.12 3.19
C LEU A 447 28.62 -0.57 1.78
N HIS A 448 28.71 -1.45 0.77
CA HIS A 448 28.96 -1.06 -0.61
C HIS A 448 27.88 -0.11 -1.14
N ARG A 449 26.60 -0.43 -0.91
CA ARG A 449 25.46 0.42 -1.32
C ARG A 449 25.50 1.81 -0.67
N TRP A 450 25.93 1.90 0.59
CA TRP A 450 26.14 3.18 1.26
C TRP A 450 27.33 3.96 0.69
N VAL A 451 28.45 3.29 0.42
CA VAL A 451 29.60 3.93 -0.23
C VAL A 451 29.20 4.49 -1.59
N ASP A 452 28.47 3.74 -2.40
CA ASP A 452 27.99 4.19 -3.71
C ASP A 452 27.07 5.41 -3.59
N ALA A 453 26.10 5.36 -2.66
CA ALA A 453 25.18 6.47 -2.42
C ALA A 453 25.90 7.75 -1.95
N LEU A 454 26.97 7.62 -1.17
CA LEU A 454 27.76 8.74 -0.62
C LEU A 454 28.92 9.19 -1.53
N SER A 455 29.18 8.47 -2.63
CA SER A 455 30.25 8.79 -3.59
C SER A 455 29.83 9.78 -4.68
N ASP A 456 28.54 10.12 -4.76
CA ASP A 456 28.06 11.12 -5.72
C ASP A 456 28.81 12.46 -5.55
N PRO A 457 29.27 13.11 -6.64
CA PRO A 457 30.01 14.37 -6.57
C PRO A 457 29.28 15.52 -5.87
N ARG A 458 27.94 15.50 -5.83
CA ARG A 458 27.14 16.52 -5.14
C ARG A 458 27.08 16.31 -3.63
N ILE A 459 27.45 15.12 -3.15
CA ILE A 459 27.55 14.84 -1.72
C ILE A 459 28.82 15.52 -1.18
N THR A 460 28.61 16.56 -0.39
CA THR A 460 29.69 17.36 0.22
C THR A 460 30.40 16.59 1.32
N HIS A 461 31.59 17.05 1.71
CA HIS A 461 32.30 16.50 2.87
C HIS A 461 31.46 16.55 4.16
N GLU A 462 30.68 17.62 4.34
CA GLU A 462 29.75 17.78 5.46
C GLU A 462 28.67 16.68 5.46
N LEU A 463 27.99 16.46 4.34
CA LEU A 463 26.97 15.41 4.22
C LEU A 463 27.55 14.03 4.50
N ARG A 464 28.75 13.71 4.00
CA ARG A 464 29.41 12.43 4.34
C ARG A 464 29.69 12.33 5.84
N GLY A 465 30.14 13.43 6.46
CA GLY A 465 30.39 13.49 7.90
C GLY A 465 29.13 13.21 8.74
N ILE A 466 27.98 13.77 8.35
CA ILE A 466 26.69 13.51 9.01
C ILE A 466 26.32 12.03 8.93
N TRP A 467 26.36 11.44 7.74
CA TRP A 467 26.02 10.02 7.57
C TRP A 467 26.97 9.08 8.30
N ILE A 468 28.27 9.36 8.29
CA ILE A 468 29.25 8.59 9.07
C ILE A 468 28.96 8.72 10.57
N SER A 469 28.62 9.91 11.05
CA SER A 469 28.23 10.12 12.45
C SER A 469 27.00 9.30 12.83
N TYR A 470 25.94 9.32 12.01
CA TYR A 470 24.74 8.51 12.24
C TYR A 470 25.04 7.02 12.26
N TRP A 471 25.78 6.51 11.27
CA TRP A 471 26.12 5.09 11.24
C TRP A 471 27.07 4.67 12.36
N SER A 472 27.93 5.57 12.85
CA SER A 472 28.79 5.33 14.02
C SER A 472 27.97 5.20 15.31
N GLN A 473 26.88 5.95 15.45
CA GLN A 473 25.94 5.84 16.57
C GLN A 473 25.14 4.54 16.55
N CYS A 474 24.84 4.00 15.36
CA CYS A 474 24.22 2.68 15.21
C CYS A 474 25.22 1.54 15.54
N ASP A 475 26.42 1.61 14.95
CA ASP A 475 27.50 0.65 15.12
C ASP A 475 28.87 1.28 14.78
N ALA A 476 29.77 1.32 15.76
CA ALA A 476 31.08 1.96 15.59
C ALA A 476 31.91 1.34 14.45
N SER A 477 31.79 0.03 14.22
CA SER A 477 32.55 -0.64 13.15
C SER A 477 32.03 -0.27 11.76
N LEU A 478 30.71 -0.10 11.62
CA LEU A 478 30.09 0.35 10.37
C LEU A 478 30.54 1.76 10.01
N GLY A 479 30.49 2.69 10.97
CA GLY A 479 30.97 4.06 10.78
C GLY A 479 32.43 4.13 10.36
N GLN A 480 33.31 3.35 11.02
CA GLN A 480 34.74 3.26 10.68
C GLN A 480 34.98 2.70 9.27
N LYS A 481 34.25 1.63 8.90
CA LYS A 481 34.35 1.03 7.56
C LYS A 481 33.90 2.02 6.47
N LEU A 482 32.82 2.75 6.70
CA LEU A 482 32.33 3.80 5.79
C LEU A 482 33.36 4.91 5.61
N ALA A 483 33.87 5.46 6.73
CA ALA A 483 34.88 6.51 6.70
C ALA A 483 36.14 6.08 5.92
N SER A 484 36.60 4.85 6.16
CA SER A 484 37.77 4.28 5.49
C SER A 484 37.55 4.14 3.98
N ARG A 485 36.40 3.61 3.54
CA ARG A 485 36.09 3.41 2.11
C ARG A 485 35.89 4.73 1.36
N LEU A 486 35.42 5.78 2.05
CA LEU A 486 35.22 7.12 1.50
C LEU A 486 36.46 8.02 1.60
N ASN A 487 37.59 7.51 2.11
CA ASN A 487 38.84 8.25 2.34
C ASN A 487 38.68 9.49 3.23
N LEU A 488 37.79 9.44 4.23
CA LEU A 488 37.57 10.52 5.18
C LEU A 488 38.40 10.31 6.45
N LYS A 489 39.15 11.33 6.88
CA LYS A 489 39.86 11.29 8.17
C LYS A 489 38.82 11.38 9.31
N PRO A 490 38.94 10.59 10.38
CA PRO A 490 38.09 10.78 11.56
C PRO A 490 38.36 12.17 12.13
N ASN A 491 37.31 12.99 12.24
CA ASN A 491 37.37 14.19 13.07
C ASN A 491 37.43 13.72 14.53
N MET A 492 38.55 14.00 15.20
CA MET A 492 38.77 13.74 16.62
C MET A 492 37.79 14.49 17.51
#